data_AF-X5WT58-F1
#
_entry.id   AF-X5WT58-F1
#
_cell.length_a   1.000
_cell.length_b   1.000
_cell.length_c   1.000
_cell.angle_alpha   90.00
_cell.angle_beta   90.00
_cell.angle_gamma   90.00
#
_symmetry.space_group_name_H-M   'P 1'
#
loop_
_entity.id
_entity.type
_entity.pdbx_description
1 polymer ?
#
loop_
_entity_poly.entity_id
_entity_poly.type
_entity_poly.pdbx_seq_one_letter_code
_entity_poly.pdbx_strand_id
1 'polypeptide(L)' 'MSRRATTEATDEPMTPSQASYLKTLCEQAGDDRSYAEDLSKAEASKRIDALRSELKL' A
#
# COMPACT_ATOMS: atom_id res chain seq x y z
N MET A 1 16.20 -30.58 1.86
CA MET A 1 16.93 -29.31 1.69
C MET A 1 15.88 -28.22 1.47
N SER A 2 15.44 -27.59 2.55
CA SER A 2 15.91 -26.27 3.01
C SER A 2 15.26 -25.12 2.26
N ARG A 3 14.31 -24.51 2.97
CA ARG A 3 13.59 -23.26 2.71
C ARG A 3 14.43 -22.24 1.95
N ARG A 4 13.89 -21.68 0.86
CA ARG A 4 14.26 -20.36 0.36
C ARG A 4 13.07 -19.42 0.48
N ALA A 5 13.35 -18.24 1.01
CA ALA A 5 12.41 -17.26 1.51
C ALA A 5 11.56 -16.64 0.38
N THR A 6 10.29 -16.44 0.71
CA THR A 6 9.26 -15.76 -0.09
C THR A 6 9.50 -14.24 -0.08
N THR A 7 10.18 -13.72 -1.10
CA THR A 7 10.36 -12.27 -1.33
C THR A 7 9.61 -11.84 -2.60
N GLU A 8 8.38 -12.31 -2.80
CA GLU A 8 7.68 -12.05 -4.07
C GLU A 8 6.83 -10.78 -4.06
N ALA A 9 6.48 -10.20 -2.90
CA ALA A 9 5.57 -9.05 -2.86
C ALA A 9 6.25 -7.67 -2.66
N THR A 10 7.57 -7.61 -2.41
CA THR A 10 8.24 -6.39 -1.96
C THR A 10 8.57 -5.41 -3.08
N ASP A 11 8.93 -5.91 -4.26
CA ASP A 11 9.31 -5.11 -5.45
C ASP A 11 8.25 -5.14 -6.57
N GLU A 12 7.17 -5.92 -6.42
CA GLU A 12 6.07 -5.89 -7.39
C GLU A 12 5.45 -4.49 -7.43
N PRO A 13 5.08 -3.96 -8.61
CA PRO A 13 4.35 -2.71 -8.68
C PRO A 13 3.01 -2.83 -7.96
N MET A 14 2.54 -1.73 -7.39
CA MET A 14 1.22 -1.65 -6.77
C MET A 14 0.13 -2.11 -7.75
N THR A 15 -0.79 -2.92 -7.25
CA THR A 15 -1.93 -3.36 -8.06
C THR A 15 -2.93 -2.21 -8.27
N PRO A 16 -3.70 -2.19 -9.38
CA PRO A 16 -4.73 -1.16 -9.59
C PRO A 16 -5.75 -1.07 -8.46
N SER A 17 -6.06 -2.20 -7.81
CA SER A 17 -6.96 -2.24 -6.64
C SER A 17 -6.36 -1.53 -5.42
N GLN A 18 -5.08 -1.76 -5.14
CA GLN A 18 -4.39 -1.04 -4.06
C GLN A 18 -4.29 0.45 -4.37
N ALA A 19 -4.03 0.84 -5.62
CA ALA A 19 -3.94 2.23 -6.03
C ALA A 19 -5.26 2.98 -5.78
N SER A 20 -6.37 2.41 -6.26
CA SER A 20 -7.71 3.00 -6.07
C SER A 20 -8.08 3.11 -4.59
N TYR A 21 -7.78 2.07 -3.80
CA TYR A 21 -8.10 2.07 -2.38
C TYR A 21 -7.23 3.04 -1.58
N LEU A 22 -5.91 3.06 -1.81
CA LEU A 22 -4.98 4.00 -1.20
C LEU A 22 -5.39 5.44 -1.50
N LYS A 23 -5.73 5.74 -2.76
CA LYS A 23 -6.20 7.08 -3.16
C LYS A 23 -7.44 7.51 -2.37
N THR A 24 -8.42 6.61 -2.24
CA THR A 24 -9.64 6.86 -1.45
C THR A 24 -9.32 7.17 0.02
N LEU A 25 -8.38 6.42 0.62
CA LEU A 25 -7.96 6.66 2.00
C LEU A 25 -7.22 7.98 2.17
N CYS A 26 -6.34 8.33 1.22
CA CYS A 26 -5.66 9.63 1.22
C CYS A 26 -6.66 10.79 1.16
N GLU A 27 -7.66 10.71 0.27
CA GLU A 27 -8.73 11.71 0.15
C GLU A 27 -9.55 11.82 1.46
N GLN A 28 -9.86 10.70 2.11
CA GLN A 28 -10.56 10.68 3.40
C GLN A 28 -9.73 11.27 4.55
N ALA A 29 -8.42 11.00 4.56
CA ALA A 29 -7.49 11.54 5.54
C ALA A 29 -7.11 13.00 5.26
N GLY A 30 -7.42 13.52 4.07
CA GLY A 30 -6.93 14.81 3.60
C GLY A 30 -5.41 14.85 3.41
N ASP A 31 -4.77 13.71 3.13
CA ASP A 31 -3.33 13.57 2.94
C ASP A 31 -2.98 12.93 1.59
N ASP A 32 -3.21 13.69 0.52
CA ASP A 32 -2.90 13.27 -0.86
C ASP A 32 -1.41 12.95 -1.09
N ARG A 33 -0.52 13.47 -0.23
CA ARG A 33 0.93 13.22 -0.28
C ARG A 33 1.30 11.77 0.05
N SER A 34 0.41 11.04 0.72
CA SER A 34 0.60 9.63 1.01
C SER A 34 0.38 8.73 -0.22
N TYR A 35 -0.14 9.27 -1.34
CA TYR A 35 -0.29 8.54 -2.60
C TYR A 35 0.88 8.80 -3.55
N ALA A 36 1.42 7.74 -4.15
CA ALA A 36 2.34 7.81 -5.29
C ALA A 36 2.04 6.68 -6.29
N GLU A 37 2.27 6.93 -7.59
CA GLU A 37 1.94 5.97 -8.66
C GLU A 37 2.97 4.86 -8.83
N ASP A 38 4.21 5.10 -8.40
CA ASP A 38 5.37 4.22 -8.53
C ASP A 38 5.59 3.32 -7.30
N LEU A 39 4.64 3.31 -6.36
CA LEU A 39 4.73 2.48 -5.17
C LEU A 39 4.78 1.00 -5.53
N SER A 40 5.58 0.27 -4.76
CA SER A 40 5.47 -1.19 -4.76
C SER A 40 4.18 -1.65 -4.07
N LYS A 41 3.75 -2.88 -4.35
CA LYS A 41 2.62 -3.54 -3.70
C LYS A 41 2.79 -3.62 -2.19
N ALA A 42 4.00 -3.91 -1.70
CA ALA A 42 4.29 -3.93 -0.27
C ALA A 42 4.24 -2.52 0.34
N GLU A 43 4.77 -1.53 -0.36
CA GLU A 43 4.74 -0.13 0.03
C GLU A 43 3.32 0.43 0.09
N ALA A 44 2.48 0.08 -0.89
CA ALA A 44 1.07 0.41 -0.93
C ALA A 44 0.31 -0.24 0.24
N SER A 45 0.55 -1.53 0.51
CA SER A 45 -0.07 -2.23 1.62
C SER A 45 0.24 -1.57 2.97
N LYS A 46 1.50 -1.21 3.22
CA LYS A 46 1.91 -0.55 4.47
C LYS A 46 1.22 0.80 4.66
N ARG A 47 1.11 1.60 3.59
CA ARG A 47 0.43 2.91 3.64
C ARG A 47 -1.07 2.77 3.85
N ILE A 48 -1.70 1.80 3.18
CA ILE A 48 -3.11 1.46 3.39
C ILE A 48 -3.35 1.11 4.87
N ASP A 49 -2.54 0.24 5.45
CA ASP A 49 -2.69 -0.17 6.86
C ASP A 49 -2.51 1.00 7.83
N ALA A 50 -1.55 1.89 7.57
CA ALA A 50 -1.32 3.10 8.37
C ALA A 50 -2.55 4.04 8.31
N LEU A 51 -3.03 4.38 7.11
CA LEU A 51 -4.17 5.27 6.93
C LEU A 51 -5.46 4.68 7.51
N ARG A 52 -5.68 3.36 7.37
CA ARG A 52 -6.81 2.70 8.03
C ARG A 52 -6.74 2.84 9.54
N SER A 53 -5.56 2.67 10.13
CA SER A 53 -5.37 2.84 11.58
C SER A 53 -5.61 4.29 12.03
N GLU A 54 -5.20 5.27 11.24
CA GLU A 54 -5.40 6.70 11.54
C GLU A 54 -6.89 7.09 11.44
N LEU A 55 -7.56 6.61 10.39
CA LEU A 55 -9.00 6.80 10.15
C LEU A 55 -9.88 5.93 11.06
N LYS A 56 -9.28 4.99 11.80
CA LYS A 56 -9.96 4.02 12.68
C LYS A 56 -10.97 3.13 11.91
N LEU A 57 -10.56 2.63 10.75
CA LEU A 57 -11.26 1.71 9.85
C LEU A 57 -10.81 0.24 9.99
#